data_AF-A0A847GUM7-F1
#
_entry.id   AF-A0A847GUM7-F1
#
_cell.length_a   1.000
_cell.length_b   1.000
_cell.length_c   1.000
_cell.angle_alpha   90.00
_cell.angle_beta   90.00
_cell.angle_gamma   90.00
#
_symmetry.space_group_name_H-M   'P 1'
#
loop_
_entity.id
_entity.type
_entity.pdbx_description
1 polymer ?
#
loop_
_entity_poly.entity_id
_entity_poly.type
_entity_poly.pdbx_seq_one_letter_code
_entity_poly.pdbx_strand_id
1 'polypeptide(L)'
;MSRWTVSIVVAFFVAVPVPAGVPACADEFNGAMSSISGPDLLAHIEVLADDELEGRESGTRGGRAAADYLSKALAERALRPAGDGDSYMQAFERGAYRNLLAVLPGTDAELKHQYVLLGAHYDHVGYGTRRNSRGPWGRIHNGADDNASGVSGVLEVAEAVTLLDPPPSERGRDQGGITGRICASCLMGAKKFPREG
;
A
#
# COMPACT_ATOMS: atom_id res chain seq x y z
N MET A 1 47.01 -26.21 -61.76
CA MET A 1 46.98 -24.81 -61.26
C MET A 1 45.65 -24.60 -60.55
N SER A 2 45.58 -24.77 -59.24
CA SER A 2 44.35 -24.57 -58.44
C SER A 2 44.28 -23.12 -57.94
N ARG A 3 43.22 -22.41 -58.31
CA ARG A 3 42.97 -21.02 -57.85
C ARG A 3 42.17 -21.09 -56.56
N TRP A 4 42.75 -20.60 -55.46
CA TRP A 4 42.02 -20.40 -54.20
C TRP A 4 41.33 -19.03 -54.24
N THR A 5 40.02 -19.01 -53.97
CA THR A 5 39.24 -17.77 -53.85
C THR A 5 39.09 -17.45 -52.37
N VAL A 6 39.59 -16.29 -51.93
CA VAL A 6 39.42 -15.79 -50.56
C VAL A 6 38.23 -14.84 -50.58
N SER A 7 37.15 -15.20 -49.87
CA SER A 7 36.00 -14.32 -49.64
C SER A 7 36.18 -13.62 -48.29
N ILE A 8 36.37 -12.30 -48.32
CA ILE A 8 36.36 -11.46 -47.13
C ILE A 8 34.91 -11.07 -46.86
N VAL A 9 34.38 -11.48 -45.71
CA VAL A 9 33.07 -11.03 -45.22
C VAL A 9 33.29 -9.81 -44.33
N VAL A 10 32.83 -8.65 -44.78
CA VAL A 10 32.81 -7.42 -43.96
C VAL A 10 31.46 -7.34 -43.25
N ALA A 11 31.44 -7.57 -41.94
CA ALA A 11 30.25 -7.39 -41.12
C ALA A 11 30.17 -5.94 -40.62
N PHE A 12 29.19 -5.18 -41.11
CA PHE A 12 28.84 -3.87 -40.54
C PHE A 12 27.99 -4.10 -39.28
N PHE A 13 28.56 -3.81 -38.11
CA PHE A 13 27.78 -3.69 -36.88
C PHE A 13 27.17 -2.29 -36.81
N VAL A 14 25.89 -2.17 -37.13
CA VAL A 14 25.11 -0.98 -36.80
C VAL A 14 24.75 -1.09 -35.32
N ALA A 15 25.42 -0.29 -34.47
CA ALA A 15 25.01 -0.11 -33.10
C ALA A 15 23.69 0.66 -33.08
N VAL A 16 22.57 -0.05 -32.89
CA VAL A 16 21.28 0.59 -32.60
C VAL A 16 21.34 1.06 -31.14
N PRO A 17 21.25 2.36 -30.83
CA PRO A 17 21.18 2.82 -29.45
C PRO A 17 19.91 2.24 -28.83
N VAL A 18 20.08 1.43 -27.79
CA VAL A 18 18.97 0.97 -26.95
C VAL A 18 18.41 2.21 -26.24
N PRO A 19 17.12 2.55 -26.40
CA PRO A 19 16.56 3.70 -25.70
C PRO A 19 16.62 3.42 -24.19
N ALA A 20 17.18 4.38 -23.45
CA ALA A 20 17.20 4.39 -21.99
C ALA A 20 15.78 4.61 -21.43
N GLY A 21 14.93 3.59 -21.50
CA GLY A 21 13.51 3.66 -21.09
C GLY A 21 13.20 2.96 -19.76
N VAL A 22 14.18 2.79 -18.87
CA VAL A 22 14.05 2.09 -17.58
C VAL A 22 14.01 3.00 -16.32
N PRO A 23 14.41 4.29 -16.30
CA PRO A 23 14.48 5.02 -15.02
C PRO A 23 13.10 5.38 -14.43
N ALA A 24 12.09 5.68 -15.26
CA ALA A 24 10.83 6.25 -14.78
C ALA A 24 10.08 5.40 -13.75
N CYS A 25 9.88 4.09 -13.99
CA CYS A 25 9.08 3.26 -13.07
C CYS A 25 9.78 2.95 -11.74
N ALA A 26 11.12 2.87 -11.75
CA ALA A 26 11.89 2.70 -10.53
C ALA A 26 11.89 3.99 -9.71
N ASP A 27 11.99 5.15 -10.37
CA ASP A 27 11.95 6.45 -9.73
C ASP A 27 10.56 6.76 -9.15
N GLU A 28 9.48 6.41 -9.83
CA GLU A 28 8.09 6.52 -9.34
C GLU A 28 7.84 5.63 -8.12
N PHE A 29 8.23 4.35 -8.20
CA PHE A 29 8.11 3.43 -7.07
C PHE A 29 8.94 3.90 -5.87
N ASN A 30 10.17 4.34 -6.10
CA ASN A 30 11.02 4.89 -5.04
C ASN A 30 10.42 6.18 -4.46
N GLY A 31 9.81 7.02 -5.30
CA GLY A 31 9.07 8.22 -4.88
C GLY A 31 7.91 7.87 -3.96
N ALA A 32 7.03 6.96 -4.37
CA ALA A 32 5.94 6.44 -3.55
C ALA A 32 6.45 5.83 -2.24
N MET A 33 7.48 4.98 -2.29
CA MET A 33 8.08 4.40 -1.09
C MET A 33 8.69 5.44 -0.16
N SER A 34 9.26 6.52 -0.70
CA SER A 34 9.83 7.61 0.08
C SER A 34 8.79 8.53 0.71
N SER A 35 7.54 8.50 0.23
CA SER A 35 6.42 9.24 0.84
C SER A 35 5.98 8.64 2.17
N ILE A 36 6.23 7.35 2.40
CA ILE A 36 5.94 6.67 3.66
C ILE A 36 6.93 7.17 4.72
N SER A 37 6.45 7.93 5.70
CA SER A 37 7.32 8.63 6.63
C SER A 37 7.00 8.30 8.09
N GLY A 38 8.06 8.20 8.91
CA GLY A 38 7.92 8.04 10.37
C GLY A 38 7.12 9.16 11.03
N PRO A 39 7.36 10.45 10.69
CA PRO A 39 6.57 11.56 11.21
C PRO A 39 5.06 11.46 10.89
N ASP A 40 4.68 11.09 9.68
CA ASP A 40 3.26 11.01 9.29
C ASP A 40 2.56 9.82 9.98
N LEU A 41 3.25 8.67 10.06
CA LEU A 41 2.82 7.54 10.89
C LEU A 41 2.56 7.96 12.33
N LEU A 42 3.50 8.68 12.94
CA LEU A 42 3.40 9.15 14.33
C LEU A 42 2.25 10.14 14.51
N ALA A 43 2.03 11.06 13.57
CA ALA A 43 0.91 12.01 13.64
C ALA A 43 -0.45 11.28 13.65
N HIS A 44 -0.60 10.25 12.83
CA HIS A 44 -1.80 9.39 12.86
C HIS A 44 -1.93 8.60 14.18
N ILE A 45 -0.82 8.07 14.70
CA ILE A 45 -0.82 7.35 15.98
C ILE A 45 -1.21 8.27 17.13
N GLU A 46 -0.67 9.49 17.17
CA GLU A 46 -0.94 10.48 18.22
C GLU A 46 -2.42 10.82 18.29
N VAL A 47 -3.07 11.08 17.15
CA VAL A 47 -4.51 11.34 17.11
C VAL A 47 -5.31 10.11 17.54
N LEU A 48 -5.01 8.93 16.98
CA LEU A 48 -5.78 7.71 17.24
C LEU A 48 -5.59 7.19 18.68
N ALA A 49 -4.44 7.47 19.29
CA ALA A 49 -4.12 7.11 20.66
C ALA A 49 -4.33 8.26 21.64
N ASP A 50 -5.05 9.31 21.27
CA ASP A 50 -5.36 10.41 22.19
C ASP A 50 -6.44 9.99 23.21
N ASP A 51 -6.33 10.51 24.43
CA ASP A 51 -7.32 10.32 25.50
C ASP A 51 -8.70 10.85 25.09
N GLU A 52 -8.76 11.86 24.21
CA GLU A 52 -9.99 12.41 23.62
C GLU A 52 -10.81 11.34 22.86
N LEU A 53 -10.16 10.28 22.38
CA LEU A 53 -10.81 9.15 21.73
C LEU A 53 -11.17 8.01 22.68
N GLU A 54 -10.97 8.15 23.99
CA GLU A 54 -11.50 7.26 25.04
C GLU A 54 -11.17 5.77 24.81
N GLY A 55 -10.04 5.46 24.17
CA GLY A 55 -9.64 4.08 23.85
C GLY A 55 -10.54 3.41 22.79
N ARG A 56 -11.24 4.18 21.97
CA ARG A 56 -11.86 3.77 20.69
C ARG A 56 -12.72 2.52 20.76
N GLU A 57 -13.43 2.27 21.86
CA GLU A 57 -14.29 1.09 21.94
C GLU A 57 -15.41 1.15 20.90
N SER A 58 -15.58 0.05 20.17
CA SER A 58 -16.60 -0.07 19.13
C SER A 58 -17.99 0.34 19.65
N GLY A 59 -18.63 1.26 18.93
CA GLY A 59 -19.96 1.77 19.31
C GLY A 59 -19.99 2.87 20.37
N THR A 60 -18.84 3.29 20.91
CA THR A 60 -18.74 4.44 21.83
C THR A 60 -18.58 5.77 21.10
N ARG A 61 -18.51 6.88 21.86
CA ARG A 61 -18.22 8.21 21.32
C ARG A 61 -16.82 8.23 20.69
N GLY A 62 -15.81 7.80 21.43
CA GLY A 62 -14.43 7.70 20.94
C GLY A 62 -14.29 6.86 19.67
N GLY A 63 -14.92 5.67 19.63
CA GLY A 63 -14.92 4.82 18.44
C GLY A 63 -15.69 5.39 17.24
N ARG A 64 -16.63 6.34 17.44
CA ARG A 64 -17.26 7.09 16.33
C ARG A 64 -16.34 8.19 15.82
N ALA A 65 -15.76 8.96 16.73
CA ALA A 65 -14.83 10.03 16.40
C ALA A 65 -13.59 9.52 15.64
N ALA A 66 -13.04 8.36 16.05
CA ALA A 66 -11.96 7.70 15.31
C ALA A 66 -12.38 7.35 13.88
N ALA A 67 -13.60 6.84 13.69
CA ALA A 67 -14.10 6.47 12.37
C ALA A 67 -14.30 7.71 11.47
N ASP A 68 -14.77 8.82 12.04
CA ASP A 68 -14.93 10.11 11.34
C ASP A 68 -13.57 10.67 10.91
N TYR A 69 -12.57 10.63 11.80
CA TYR A 69 -11.19 11.02 11.49
C TYR A 69 -10.63 10.21 10.32
N LEU A 70 -10.78 8.88 10.36
CA LEU A 70 -10.27 8.01 9.30
C LEU A 70 -11.01 8.20 7.98
N SER A 71 -12.33 8.44 8.01
CA SER A 71 -13.10 8.76 6.80
C SER A 71 -12.58 10.03 6.12
N LYS A 72 -12.24 11.05 6.91
CA LYS A 72 -11.63 12.28 6.41
C LYS A 72 -10.23 12.01 5.83
N ALA A 73 -9.40 11.26 6.55
CA ALA A 73 -8.06 10.89 6.09
C ALA A 73 -8.06 10.12 4.75
N LEU A 74 -9.04 9.23 4.56
CA LEU A 74 -9.23 8.49 3.30
C LEU A 74 -9.71 9.40 2.16
N ALA A 75 -10.63 10.31 2.44
CA ALA A 75 -11.15 11.26 1.46
C ALA A 75 -10.09 12.24 0.95
N GLU A 76 -9.21 12.71 1.84
CA GLU A 76 -8.09 13.61 1.48
C GLU A 76 -7.09 12.96 0.52
N ARG A 77 -7.03 11.62 0.48
CA ARG A 77 -6.13 10.83 -0.38
C ARG A 77 -6.78 10.39 -1.70
N ALA A 78 -7.91 10.98 -2.06
CA ALA A 78 -8.68 10.66 -3.27
C ALA A 78 -9.07 9.17 -3.40
N LEU A 79 -9.08 8.43 -2.30
CA LEU A 79 -9.58 7.05 -2.27
C LEU A 79 -11.10 7.06 -2.33
N ARG A 80 -11.69 6.16 -3.11
CA ARG A 80 -13.15 6.11 -3.27
C ARG A 80 -13.81 5.37 -2.10
N PRO A 81 -14.95 5.84 -1.59
CA PRO A 81 -15.72 5.10 -0.60
C PRO A 81 -16.17 3.75 -1.16
N ALA A 82 -16.14 2.71 -0.31
CA ALA A 82 -16.54 1.34 -0.66
C ALA A 82 -17.41 0.67 0.42
N GLY A 83 -17.98 1.46 1.32
CA GLY A 83 -18.98 1.04 2.30
C GLY A 83 -20.41 1.20 1.81
N ASP A 84 -21.34 1.31 2.74
CA ASP A 84 -22.77 1.40 2.46
C ASP A 84 -23.13 2.78 1.87
N GLY A 85 -23.97 2.80 0.83
CA GLY A 85 -24.57 4.02 0.29
C GLY A 85 -23.56 5.09 -0.14
N ASP A 86 -22.48 4.70 -0.83
CA ASP A 86 -21.37 5.56 -1.26
C ASP A 86 -20.62 6.25 -0.11
N SER A 87 -20.66 5.67 1.10
CA SER A 87 -19.86 6.12 2.25
C SER A 87 -18.64 5.22 2.47
N TYR A 88 -17.68 5.65 3.30
CA TYR A 88 -16.60 4.77 3.76
C TYR A 88 -17.09 3.74 4.79
N MET A 89 -18.24 3.97 5.41
CA MET A 89 -18.72 3.15 6.53
C MET A 89 -19.52 1.97 6.02
N GLN A 90 -19.19 0.78 6.52
CA GLN A 90 -20.04 -0.40 6.37
C GLN A 90 -20.54 -0.82 7.75
N ALA A 91 -21.86 -0.78 7.95
CA ALA A 91 -22.49 -1.18 9.20
C ALA A 91 -22.62 -2.71 9.29
N PHE A 92 -22.52 -3.24 10.50
CA PHE A 92 -22.91 -4.63 10.77
C PHE A 92 -24.39 -4.68 11.18
N GLU A 93 -25.10 -5.74 10.76
CA GLU A 93 -26.53 -5.93 11.08
C GLU A 93 -26.83 -5.97 12.58
N ARG A 94 -25.84 -6.37 13.40
CA ARG A 94 -25.99 -6.45 14.86
C ARG A 94 -24.90 -5.65 15.56
N GLY A 95 -25.35 -4.67 16.36
CA GLY A 95 -24.49 -3.86 17.22
C GLY A 95 -24.11 -2.52 16.59
N ALA A 96 -23.24 -1.78 17.28
CA ALA A 96 -22.77 -0.46 16.85
C ALA A 96 -21.38 -0.51 16.18
N TYR A 97 -21.03 -1.70 15.67
CA TYR A 97 -19.79 -1.98 14.94
C TYR A 97 -19.91 -1.47 13.50
N ARG A 98 -18.77 -1.03 12.95
CA ARG A 98 -18.67 -0.59 11.56
C ARG A 98 -17.26 -0.82 11.04
N ASN A 99 -17.15 -1.28 9.80
CA ASN A 99 -15.90 -1.25 9.05
C ASN A 99 -15.75 0.09 8.33
N LEU A 100 -14.51 0.41 7.99
CA LEU A 100 -14.16 1.45 7.05
C LEU A 100 -13.57 0.80 5.80
N LEU A 101 -14.17 1.07 4.64
CA LEU A 101 -13.71 0.55 3.35
C LEU A 101 -13.50 1.68 2.37
N ALA A 102 -12.32 1.67 1.75
CA ALA A 102 -11.98 2.50 0.62
C ALA A 102 -11.38 1.64 -0.49
N VAL A 103 -11.51 2.11 -1.73
CA VAL A 103 -10.98 1.42 -2.90
C VAL A 103 -10.24 2.40 -3.81
N LEU A 104 -9.07 1.96 -4.28
CA LEU A 104 -8.40 2.55 -5.43
C LEU A 104 -8.60 1.61 -6.63
N PRO A 105 -9.40 1.98 -7.64
CA PRO A 105 -9.60 1.13 -8.81
C PRO A 105 -8.30 0.97 -9.61
N GLY A 106 -7.95 -0.26 -9.95
CA GLY A 106 -6.87 -0.53 -10.89
C GLY A 106 -7.22 -0.10 -12.32
N THR A 107 -6.20 0.07 -13.16
CA THR A 107 -6.37 0.56 -14.54
C THR A 107 -6.41 -0.56 -15.59
N ASP A 108 -5.99 -1.79 -15.25
CA ASP A 108 -6.09 -2.94 -16.19
C ASP A 108 -7.55 -3.44 -16.28
N ALA A 109 -8.09 -3.41 -17.50
CA ALA A 109 -9.48 -3.78 -17.78
C ALA A 109 -9.82 -5.25 -17.49
N GLU A 110 -8.83 -6.15 -17.54
CA GLU A 110 -8.98 -7.57 -17.26
C GLU A 110 -8.88 -7.85 -15.76
N LEU A 111 -8.02 -7.12 -15.04
CA LEU A 111 -7.78 -7.33 -13.62
C LEU A 111 -8.64 -6.47 -12.69
N LYS A 112 -9.51 -5.60 -13.22
CA LYS A 112 -10.40 -4.72 -12.43
C LYS A 112 -11.31 -5.44 -11.41
N HIS A 113 -11.39 -6.77 -11.46
CA HIS A 113 -12.15 -7.62 -10.54
C HIS A 113 -11.26 -8.36 -9.52
N GLN A 114 -9.96 -8.15 -9.54
CA GLN A 114 -9.01 -8.65 -8.55
C GLN A 114 -8.74 -7.59 -7.51
N TYR A 115 -8.56 -8.02 -6.26
CA TYR A 115 -8.40 -7.14 -5.13
C TYR A 115 -7.17 -7.53 -4.33
N VAL A 116 -6.36 -6.53 -4.00
CA VAL A 116 -5.39 -6.61 -2.90
C VAL A 116 -6.02 -5.91 -1.70
N LEU A 117 -6.16 -6.63 -0.59
CA LEU A 117 -6.74 -6.10 0.63
C LEU A 117 -5.64 -5.73 1.63
N LEU A 118 -5.62 -4.47 2.04
CA LEU A 118 -4.84 -3.97 3.17
C LEU A 118 -5.81 -3.69 4.31
N GLY A 119 -5.43 -4.01 5.55
CA GLY A 119 -6.34 -3.84 6.67
C GLY A 119 -5.66 -3.79 8.03
N ALA A 120 -6.30 -3.08 8.94
CA ALA A 120 -6.02 -2.98 10.36
C ALA A 120 -7.36 -2.76 11.10
N HIS A 121 -7.43 -3.06 12.39
CA HIS A 121 -8.59 -2.66 13.20
C HIS A 121 -8.32 -1.31 13.84
N TYR A 122 -9.32 -0.44 13.86
CA TYR A 122 -9.17 0.92 14.41
C TYR A 122 -9.81 1.07 15.79
N ASP A 123 -10.56 0.07 16.24
CA ASP A 123 -11.12 0.04 17.59
C ASP A 123 -10.11 -0.51 18.61
N HIS A 124 -10.33 -0.16 19.87
CA HIS A 124 -9.63 -0.70 21.03
C HIS A 124 -10.62 -1.00 22.16
N VAL A 125 -10.13 -1.38 23.34
CA VAL A 125 -10.93 -1.86 24.48
C VAL A 125 -11.52 -0.76 25.38
N GLY A 126 -11.40 0.51 25.00
CA GLY A 126 -11.95 1.64 25.75
C GLY A 126 -11.34 1.79 27.14
N TYR A 127 -12.18 1.83 28.17
CA TYR A 127 -11.75 1.85 29.58
C TYR A 127 -11.36 0.47 30.13
N GLY A 128 -11.50 -0.58 29.32
CA GLY A 128 -11.25 -1.95 29.71
C GLY A 128 -12.28 -2.51 30.69
N THR A 129 -12.66 -3.76 30.47
CA THR A 129 -13.57 -4.53 31.31
C THR A 129 -13.00 -5.92 31.52
N ARG A 130 -13.60 -6.69 32.44
CA ARG A 130 -13.27 -8.11 32.62
C ARG A 130 -13.42 -8.95 31.34
N ARG A 131 -14.19 -8.47 30.36
CA ARG A 131 -14.50 -9.23 29.13
C ARG A 131 -13.57 -8.90 27.97
N ASN A 132 -13.00 -7.70 27.93
CA ASN A 132 -12.24 -7.22 26.77
C ASN A 132 -10.80 -6.76 27.10
N SER A 133 -10.41 -6.60 28.36
CA SER A 133 -9.06 -6.15 28.73
C SER A 133 -8.39 -7.06 29.76
N ARG A 134 -7.11 -7.36 29.53
CA ARG A 134 -6.20 -7.99 30.50
C ARG A 134 -5.49 -6.98 31.41
N GLY A 135 -5.58 -5.68 31.08
CA GLY A 135 -4.98 -4.60 31.86
C GLY A 135 -5.89 -4.06 32.96
N PRO A 136 -5.46 -2.99 33.66
CA PRO A 136 -6.28 -2.34 34.68
C PRO A 136 -7.59 -1.79 34.10
N TRP A 137 -8.70 -2.03 34.80
CA TRP A 137 -10.02 -1.51 34.41
C TRP A 137 -10.22 -0.07 34.86
N GLY A 138 -11.03 0.68 34.12
CA GLY A 138 -11.36 2.08 34.44
C GLY A 138 -10.28 3.08 34.03
N ARG A 139 -9.23 2.65 33.32
CA ARG A 139 -8.22 3.52 32.69
C ARG A 139 -8.40 3.48 31.19
N ILE A 140 -8.09 4.57 30.50
CA ILE A 140 -8.11 4.60 29.05
C ILE A 140 -7.02 3.66 28.51
N HIS A 141 -7.40 2.79 27.57
CA HIS A 141 -6.48 1.96 26.81
C HIS A 141 -6.37 2.52 25.40
N ASN A 142 -5.39 3.41 25.21
CA ASN A 142 -5.28 4.27 24.02
C ASN A 142 -4.99 3.49 22.74
N GLY A 143 -4.27 2.37 22.85
CA GLY A 143 -4.06 1.49 21.71
C GLY A 143 -3.10 2.00 20.66
N ALA A 144 -2.02 2.67 21.09
CA ALA A 144 -1.00 3.16 20.17
C ALA A 144 -0.45 2.04 19.28
N ASP A 145 -0.12 0.89 19.88
CA ASP A 145 0.39 -0.27 19.12
C ASP A 145 -0.70 -1.27 18.71
N ASP A 146 -1.81 -1.33 19.44
CA ASP A 146 -2.91 -2.30 19.21
C ASP A 146 -4.25 -1.62 18.91
N ASN A 147 -4.41 -0.77 17.90
CA ASN A 147 -3.69 -0.89 16.65
C ASN A 147 -3.69 0.42 15.87
N ALA A 148 -3.44 1.54 16.56
CA ALA A 148 -3.24 2.81 15.86
C ALA A 148 -2.05 2.72 14.89
N SER A 149 -0.96 2.05 15.29
CA SER A 149 0.24 1.84 14.45
C SER A 149 -0.08 1.13 13.12
N GLY A 150 -0.86 0.05 13.15
CA GLY A 150 -1.26 -0.65 11.93
C GLY A 150 -2.22 0.16 11.06
N VAL A 151 -3.15 0.91 11.67
CA VAL A 151 -4.02 1.82 10.92
C VAL A 151 -3.21 2.91 10.22
N SER A 152 -2.25 3.53 10.92
CA SER A 152 -1.32 4.50 10.32
C SER A 152 -0.54 3.88 9.17
N GLY A 153 -0.01 2.67 9.34
CA GLY A 153 0.70 1.95 8.27
C GLY A 153 -0.16 1.74 7.02
N VAL A 154 -1.44 1.38 7.19
CA VAL A 154 -2.37 1.22 6.07
C VAL A 154 -2.66 2.56 5.38
N LEU A 155 -2.83 3.65 6.11
CA LEU A 155 -3.07 4.98 5.53
C LEU A 155 -1.89 5.44 4.68
N GLU A 156 -0.65 5.30 5.18
CA GLU A 156 0.56 5.70 4.47
C GLU A 156 0.78 4.85 3.22
N VAL A 157 0.59 3.53 3.30
CA VAL A 157 0.69 2.66 2.12
C VAL A 157 -0.39 3.01 1.11
N ALA A 158 -1.62 3.26 1.55
CA ALA A 158 -2.71 3.64 0.66
C ALA A 158 -2.40 4.97 -0.05
N GLU A 159 -1.86 5.96 0.66
CA GLU A 159 -1.38 7.23 0.10
C GLU A 159 -0.26 7.00 -0.92
N ALA A 160 0.80 6.28 -0.55
CA ALA A 160 1.92 6.00 -1.44
C ALA A 160 1.45 5.34 -2.75
N VAL A 161 0.49 4.42 -2.68
CA VAL A 161 -0.08 3.76 -3.87
C VAL A 161 -0.87 4.74 -4.74
N THR A 162 -1.51 5.78 -4.17
CA THR A 162 -2.19 6.83 -4.95
C THR A 162 -1.22 7.74 -5.72
N LEU A 163 0.05 7.78 -5.30
CA LEU A 163 1.10 8.57 -5.96
C LEU A 163 1.74 7.85 -7.15
N LEU A 164 1.42 6.57 -7.39
CA LEU A 164 1.92 5.83 -8.54
C LEU A 164 1.28 6.35 -9.83
N ASP A 165 2.12 6.69 -10.80
CA ASP A 165 1.72 7.04 -12.16
C ASP A 165 2.42 6.09 -13.16
N PRO A 166 1.72 5.22 -13.90
CA PRO A 166 0.27 5.04 -13.86
C PRO A 166 -0.21 4.34 -12.57
N PRO A 167 -1.49 4.51 -12.18
CA PRO A 167 -2.06 3.80 -11.06
C PRO A 167 -1.97 2.27 -11.23
N PRO A 168 -2.07 1.49 -10.13
CA PRO A 168 -1.85 0.05 -10.16
C PRO A 168 -2.58 -0.66 -11.31
N SER A 169 -1.79 -1.31 -12.16
CA SER A 169 -2.25 -2.25 -13.18
C SER A 169 -1.34 -3.45 -13.13
N GLU A 170 -1.91 -4.65 -13.04
CA GLU A 170 -1.10 -5.84 -13.27
C GLU A 170 -1.41 -6.44 -14.64
N ARG A 171 -0.42 -6.32 -15.51
CA ARG A 171 0.05 -7.45 -16.28
C ARG A 171 1.55 -7.39 -16.15
N GLY A 172 2.15 -8.33 -15.43
CA GLY A 172 3.56 -8.62 -15.68
C GLY A 172 3.70 -8.79 -17.19
N ARG A 173 4.54 -7.98 -17.84
CA ARG A 173 4.88 -8.16 -19.26
C ARG A 173 5.67 -9.47 -19.42
N ASP A 174 4.96 -10.58 -19.31
CA ASP A 174 5.04 -11.64 -20.29
C ASP A 174 4.38 -11.07 -21.56
N GLN A 175 5.20 -10.46 -22.43
CA GLN A 175 4.78 -10.25 -23.80
C GLN A 175 4.91 -11.57 -24.55
N GLY A 176 3.90 -12.42 -24.43
CA GLY A 176 3.68 -13.52 -25.35
C GLY A 176 3.43 -13.01 -26.76
N GLY A 177 4.50 -12.85 -27.54
CA GLY A 177 4.47 -12.86 -29.00
C GLY A 177 4.86 -11.56 -29.69
N ILE A 178 6.14 -11.18 -29.62
CA ILE A 178 7.06 -10.88 -30.74
C ILE A 178 8.28 -10.17 -30.12
N THR A 179 9.33 -10.97 -29.90
CA THR A 179 10.73 -10.54 -29.72
C THR A 179 11.04 -9.41 -28.71
N GLY A 180 11.45 -9.81 -27.50
CA GLY A 180 12.75 -9.34 -26.95
C GLY A 180 12.76 -8.30 -25.81
N ARG A 181 12.96 -8.82 -24.59
CA ARG A 181 13.58 -8.21 -23.37
C ARG A 181 12.73 -7.24 -22.54
N ILE A 182 12.98 -7.31 -21.21
CA ILE A 182 12.41 -6.59 -20.04
C ILE A 182 11.27 -7.41 -19.39
N CYS A 183 11.31 -7.90 -18.14
CA CYS A 183 12.11 -7.56 -16.95
C CYS A 183 12.27 -8.82 -16.05
N ALA A 184 13.47 -9.39 -15.98
CA ALA A 184 13.83 -10.46 -15.02
C ALA A 184 14.93 -10.03 -14.04
N SER A 185 15.40 -8.77 -14.12
CA SER A 185 16.54 -8.28 -13.33
C SER A 185 16.15 -7.61 -12.01
N CYS A 186 14.90 -7.21 -11.78
CA CYS A 186 14.48 -6.61 -10.51
C CYS A 186 14.41 -7.62 -9.35
N LEU A 187 14.22 -8.93 -9.63
CA LEU A 187 14.24 -9.96 -8.58
C LEU A 187 15.64 -10.44 -8.17
N MET A 188 16.70 -10.04 -8.88
CA MET A 188 18.08 -10.46 -8.58
C MET A 188 18.93 -9.42 -7.84
N GLY A 189 18.34 -8.29 -7.45
CA GLY A 189 19.01 -7.19 -6.73
C GLY A 189 19.00 -7.30 -5.20
N ALA A 190 18.58 -8.43 -4.62
CA ALA A 190 18.68 -8.66 -3.19
C ALA A 190 20.17 -8.76 -2.79
N LYS A 191 20.68 -7.68 -2.19
CA LYS A 191 22.02 -7.58 -1.60
C LYS A 191 22.33 -8.85 -0.79
N LYS A 192 23.39 -9.56 -1.16
CA LYS A 192 24.07 -10.48 -0.24
C LYS A 192 24.58 -9.65 0.94
N PHE A 193 23.99 -9.83 2.10
CA PHE A 193 24.61 -9.43 3.38
C PHE A 193 25.96 -10.17 3.50
N PRO A 194 27.06 -9.48 3.81
CA PRO A 194 28.29 -10.16 4.21
C PRO A 194 28.05 -10.83 5.57
N ARG A 195 28.35 -12.13 5.67
CA ARG A 195 28.55 -12.77 6.96
C ARG A 195 29.96 -12.41 7.42
N GLU A 196 30.05 -11.66 8.51
CA GLU A 196 31.28 -11.52 9.27
C GLU A 196 31.70 -12.89 9.80
N GLY A 197 33.00 -13.16 9.71
CA GLY A 197 33.65 -14.37 10.22
C GLY A 197 34.28 -14.17 11.59
#